data_AF-A0A9E0LNU6-F1
#
_entry.id   AF-A0A9E0LNU6-F1
#
_cell.length_a   1.000
_cell.length_b   1.000
_cell.length_c   1.000
_cell.angle_alpha   90.00
_cell.angle_beta   90.00
_cell.angle_gamma   90.00
#
_symmetry.space_group_name_H-M   'P 1'
#
loop_
_entity.id
_entity.type
_entity.pdbx_description
1 polymer ?
#
loop_
_entity_poly.entity_id
_entity_poly.type
_entity_poly.pdbx_seq_one_letter_code
_entity_poly.pdbx_strand_id
1 'polypeptide(L)'
;MANAQEIIVGARIAERALEKATSSLAPGLAERFTAAIPEVFGNATKGARGLEKSGADVPQLFDHSKVNLDELLPFEKRQALAMRAPTFSVERASKFKKDMESVIGAEDQTLTSTFDNMIAAQRANGWDSMPYTDAMMGTRQWQAFNDALWKAHGRLKPVIENLADDLHIPRPKFQISHHERGSASFSPEYNEINMSATSLVKSFAETPSTAYHELTHAEQTNLVVRRAADKLGIGLTADTTQLGALLKSVKEETGITISDSNYLLESLRLRNGMHLTSQQLQRADELANSFRSFKSRDSDVFGNTERRHAHEMIKILKASNDEPLAELMSNRGLARELSGKGYWFGPQGASAEAKSIAADWQFTGSKPFSAEQERTAMEHIRRILGKRIDEVNANEMTRFVNYRTSLHEVEAYEAGDQIGATAVLKLIAQKNKVVPTIPTIPTYTALQAARQAA
;
A
#
# COMPACT_ATOMS: atom_id res chain seq x y z
N MET A 1 -36.76 4.61 -2.63
CA MET A 1 -36.48 3.47 -1.73
C MET A 1 -35.87 2.36 -2.56
N ALA A 2 -34.57 2.09 -2.41
CA ALA A 2 -33.96 0.95 -3.09
C ALA A 2 -34.58 -0.33 -2.52
N ASN A 3 -35.12 -1.16 -3.41
CA ASN A 3 -35.74 -2.43 -3.06
C ASN A 3 -34.70 -3.31 -2.34
N ALA A 4 -35.07 -3.96 -1.24
CA ALA A 4 -34.23 -4.92 -0.51
C ALA A 4 -33.53 -5.94 -1.45
N GLN A 5 -34.12 -6.25 -2.61
CA GLN A 5 -33.49 -7.04 -3.67
C GLN A 5 -32.18 -6.46 -4.23
N GLU A 6 -32.01 -5.14 -4.34
CA GLU A 6 -30.78 -4.56 -4.90
C GLU A 6 -29.60 -4.67 -3.93
N ILE A 7 -29.86 -4.55 -2.62
CA ILE A 7 -28.87 -4.80 -1.55
C ILE A 7 -28.52 -6.29 -1.49
N ILE A 8 -29.52 -7.16 -1.63
CA ILE A 8 -29.33 -8.63 -1.69
C ILE A 8 -28.52 -9.02 -2.94
N VAL A 9 -28.74 -8.35 -4.08
CA VAL A 9 -28.00 -8.60 -5.33
C VAL A 9 -26.55 -8.14 -5.20
N GLY A 10 -26.28 -6.97 -4.63
CA GLY A 10 -24.91 -6.49 -4.38
C GLY A 10 -24.14 -7.42 -3.42
N ALA A 11 -24.78 -7.84 -2.33
CA ALA A 11 -24.21 -8.82 -1.40
C ALA A 11 -23.93 -10.17 -2.08
N ARG A 12 -24.84 -10.66 -2.94
CA ARG A 12 -24.65 -11.91 -3.70
C ARG A 12 -23.57 -11.82 -4.78
N ILE A 13 -23.35 -10.64 -5.38
CA ILE A 13 -22.26 -10.43 -6.33
C ILE A 13 -20.91 -10.45 -5.62
N ALA A 14 -20.82 -9.80 -4.45
CA ALA A 14 -19.62 -9.84 -3.60
C ALA A 14 -19.36 -11.27 -3.09
N GLU A 15 -20.40 -11.97 -2.63
CA GLU A 15 -20.36 -13.37 -2.18
C GLU A 15 -19.86 -14.30 -3.30
N ARG A 16 -20.38 -14.19 -4.53
CA ARG A 16 -19.93 -14.99 -5.69
C ARG A 16 -18.50 -14.67 -6.15
N ALA A 17 -18.12 -13.39 -6.12
CA ALA A 17 -16.74 -12.98 -6.42
C ALA A 17 -15.76 -13.56 -5.40
N LEU A 18 -16.22 -13.69 -4.15
CA LEU A 18 -15.44 -14.24 -3.05
C LEU A 18 -15.44 -15.77 -3.04
N GLU A 19 -16.55 -16.47 -3.33
CA GLU A 19 -16.61 -17.92 -3.57
C GLU A 19 -15.63 -18.33 -4.69
N LYS A 20 -15.55 -17.51 -5.74
CA LYS A 20 -14.60 -17.71 -6.84
C LYS A 20 -13.14 -17.47 -6.41
N ALA A 21 -12.90 -16.62 -5.42
CA ALA A 21 -11.58 -16.41 -4.83
C ALA A 21 -11.21 -17.51 -3.80
N THR A 22 -12.16 -17.96 -2.98
CA THR A 22 -11.96 -18.97 -1.93
C THR A 22 -11.95 -20.40 -2.44
N SER A 23 -12.57 -20.69 -3.59
CA SER A 23 -12.43 -21.99 -4.30
C SER A 23 -11.01 -22.32 -4.75
N SER A 24 -10.09 -21.35 -4.69
CA SER A 24 -8.64 -21.55 -4.90
C SER A 24 -7.85 -21.77 -3.60
N LEU A 25 -8.50 -21.68 -2.44
CA LEU A 25 -7.90 -21.87 -1.11
C LEU A 25 -8.22 -23.27 -0.57
N ALA A 26 -7.37 -23.79 0.31
CA ALA A 26 -7.61 -25.07 0.98
C ALA A 26 -8.96 -25.04 1.76
N PRO A 27 -9.75 -26.14 1.78
CA PRO A 27 -11.13 -26.15 2.29
C PRO A 27 -11.34 -25.56 3.70
N GLY A 28 -10.37 -25.72 4.61
CA GLY A 28 -10.46 -25.15 5.96
C GLY A 28 -10.14 -23.66 6.09
N LEU A 29 -9.55 -23.03 5.06
CA LEU A 29 -9.30 -21.59 5.02
C LEU A 29 -10.54 -20.83 4.52
N ALA A 30 -11.28 -21.41 3.57
CA ALA A 30 -12.51 -20.86 3.05
C ALA A 30 -13.58 -20.72 4.15
N GLU A 31 -13.75 -21.75 4.99
CA GLU A 31 -14.72 -21.74 6.10
C GLU A 31 -14.44 -20.65 7.14
N ARG A 32 -13.15 -20.45 7.49
CA ARG A 32 -12.73 -19.44 8.46
C ARG A 32 -12.83 -18.01 7.91
N PHE A 33 -12.52 -17.81 6.63
CA PHE A 33 -12.73 -16.52 5.97
C PHE A 33 -14.22 -16.19 5.88
N THR A 34 -15.07 -17.15 5.52
CA THR A 34 -16.52 -16.95 5.44
C THR A 34 -17.14 -16.57 6.79
N ALA A 35 -16.63 -17.11 7.90
CA ALA A 35 -17.12 -16.82 9.25
C ALA A 35 -16.76 -15.40 9.77
N ALA A 36 -15.64 -14.81 9.35
CA ALA A 36 -15.19 -13.48 9.81
C ALA A 36 -15.87 -12.31 9.05
N ILE A 37 -16.45 -12.60 7.88
CA ILE A 37 -17.03 -11.58 6.98
C ILE A 37 -18.23 -10.83 7.60
N PRO A 38 -19.22 -11.48 8.24
CA PRO A 38 -20.33 -10.74 8.84
C PRO A 38 -19.91 -9.77 9.95
N GLU A 39 -18.80 -10.03 10.64
CA GLU A 39 -18.29 -9.19 11.73
C GLU A 39 -17.52 -7.97 11.20
N VAL A 40 -16.70 -8.15 10.15
CA VAL A 40 -15.96 -7.07 9.48
C VAL A 40 -16.89 -6.17 8.65
N PHE A 41 -17.85 -6.76 7.90
CA PHE A 41 -18.83 -6.01 7.11
C PHE A 41 -20.04 -5.51 7.93
N GLY A 42 -20.31 -6.12 9.09
CA GLY A 42 -21.33 -5.67 10.04
C GLY A 42 -21.04 -4.28 10.63
N ASN A 43 -19.76 -3.92 10.75
CA ASN A 43 -19.35 -2.58 11.19
C ASN A 43 -19.40 -1.54 10.07
N ALA A 44 -19.10 -1.92 8.82
CA ALA A 44 -19.28 -1.04 7.66
C ALA A 44 -20.76 -0.73 7.38
N THR A 45 -21.65 -1.70 7.56
CA THR A 45 -23.10 -1.52 7.40
C THR A 45 -23.77 -0.75 8.56
N LYS A 46 -23.17 -0.72 9.75
CA LYS A 46 -23.60 0.18 10.85
C LYS A 46 -23.38 1.65 10.51
N GLY A 47 -22.31 1.99 9.78
CA GLY A 47 -22.10 3.34 9.24
C GLY A 47 -23.21 3.78 8.29
N ALA A 48 -23.68 2.87 7.42
CA ALA A 48 -24.76 3.16 6.48
C ALA A 48 -26.13 3.39 7.15
N ARG A 49 -26.37 2.82 8.35
CA ARG A 49 -27.60 3.07 9.14
C ARG A 49 -27.52 4.30 10.05
N GLY A 50 -26.32 4.82 10.31
CA GLY A 50 -26.10 6.02 11.12
C GLY A 50 -26.46 7.33 10.42
N LEU A 51 -26.46 7.35 9.09
CA LEU A 51 -26.73 8.55 8.29
C LEU A 51 -28.20 9.00 8.27
N GLU A 52 -29.15 8.15 8.71
CA GLU A 52 -30.57 8.50 8.74
C GLU A 52 -30.99 9.27 10.01
N LYS A 53 -30.12 9.39 11.02
CA LYS A 53 -30.44 10.09 12.28
C LYS A 53 -29.24 10.85 12.80
N SER A 54 -29.35 12.18 12.76
CA SER A 54 -28.40 13.20 13.25
C SER A 54 -27.38 13.69 12.22
N GLY A 55 -27.28 15.02 12.08
CA GLY A 55 -26.32 15.69 11.22
C GLY A 55 -24.89 15.67 11.76
N ALA A 56 -24.33 14.51 12.12
CA ALA A 56 -23.04 14.46 12.81
C ALA A 56 -21.95 13.57 12.20
N ASP A 57 -22.23 12.54 11.40
CA ASP A 57 -21.14 11.67 10.91
C ASP A 57 -20.91 11.84 9.41
N VAL A 58 -20.18 12.89 9.04
CA VAL A 58 -19.57 12.97 7.70
C VAL A 58 -18.65 11.75 7.55
N PRO A 59 -18.83 10.89 6.53
CA PRO A 59 -17.99 9.72 6.32
C PRO A 59 -16.51 10.08 6.33
N GLN A 60 -15.73 9.31 7.07
CA GLN A 60 -14.27 9.41 7.05
C GLN A 60 -13.72 8.50 5.96
N LEU A 61 -12.58 8.89 5.39
CA LEU A 61 -11.87 7.98 4.49
C LEU A 61 -11.26 6.83 5.26
N PHE A 62 -11.14 5.72 4.57
CA PHE A 62 -10.53 4.53 5.08
C PHE A 62 -9.09 4.81 5.56
N ASP A 63 -8.85 4.42 6.80
CA ASP A 63 -7.60 4.61 7.52
C ASP A 63 -6.83 3.29 7.54
N HIS A 64 -5.74 3.24 6.78
CA HIS A 64 -4.94 2.04 6.60
C HIS A 64 -4.32 1.56 7.93
N SER A 65 -4.08 2.45 8.90
CA SER A 65 -3.49 2.07 10.18
C SER A 65 -4.45 1.28 11.08
N LYS A 66 -5.74 1.23 10.74
CA LYS A 66 -6.74 0.47 11.50
C LYS A 66 -6.81 -1.02 11.10
N VAL A 67 -6.12 -1.41 10.03
CA VAL A 67 -6.08 -2.82 9.62
C VAL A 67 -4.96 -3.53 10.35
N ASN A 68 -5.35 -4.44 11.23
CA ASN A 68 -4.41 -5.28 11.96
C ASN A 68 -4.03 -6.51 11.12
N LEU A 69 -2.74 -6.63 10.78
CA LEU A 69 -2.26 -7.76 10.00
C LEU A 69 -2.39 -9.09 10.74
N ASP A 70 -2.32 -9.07 12.09
CA ASP A 70 -2.50 -10.28 12.91
C ASP A 70 -3.91 -10.89 12.78
N GLU A 71 -4.91 -10.06 12.46
CA GLU A 71 -6.28 -10.53 12.24
C GLU A 71 -6.47 -11.15 10.85
N LEU A 72 -5.75 -10.62 9.85
CA LEU A 72 -5.84 -11.09 8.46
C LEU A 72 -5.00 -12.35 8.21
N LEU A 73 -3.81 -12.41 8.81
CA LEU A 73 -2.86 -13.49 8.64
C LEU A 73 -2.15 -13.76 9.98
N PRO A 74 -2.48 -14.87 10.68
CA PRO A 74 -1.90 -15.18 11.97
C PRO A 74 -0.37 -15.14 11.95
N PHE A 75 0.22 -14.63 13.03
CA PHE A 75 1.67 -14.42 13.18
C PHE A 75 2.50 -15.62 12.75
N GLU A 76 2.13 -16.85 13.13
CA GLU A 76 2.88 -18.07 12.79
C GLU A 76 2.94 -18.30 11.28
N LYS A 77 1.87 -17.96 10.56
CA LYS A 77 1.84 -18.07 9.10
C LYS A 77 2.71 -17.00 8.46
N ARG A 78 2.66 -15.75 8.96
CA ARG A 78 3.51 -14.67 8.45
C ARG A 78 4.99 -15.00 8.64
N GLN A 79 5.35 -15.43 9.85
CA GLN A 79 6.71 -15.85 10.18
C GLN A 79 7.17 -17.02 9.31
N ALA A 80 6.32 -18.03 9.08
CA ALA A 80 6.65 -19.16 8.21
C ALA A 80 6.94 -18.73 6.77
N LEU A 81 6.20 -17.76 6.23
CA LEU A 81 6.46 -17.21 4.90
C LEU A 81 7.77 -16.40 4.87
N ALA A 82 7.97 -15.54 5.87
CA ALA A 82 9.14 -14.68 5.96
C ALA A 82 10.45 -15.46 6.14
N MET A 83 10.45 -16.57 6.90
CA MET A 83 11.62 -17.45 7.08
C MET A 83 12.19 -18.03 5.77
N ARG A 84 11.46 -17.93 4.66
CA ARG A 84 11.94 -18.37 3.33
C ARG A 84 12.78 -17.30 2.63
N ALA A 85 12.68 -16.05 3.08
CA ALA A 85 13.46 -14.95 2.56
C ALA A 85 14.86 -14.95 3.15
N PRO A 86 15.93 -14.87 2.33
CA PRO A 86 17.30 -14.71 2.83
C PRO A 86 17.47 -13.46 3.71
N THR A 87 16.65 -12.42 3.49
CA THR A 87 16.59 -11.22 4.32
C THR A 87 16.05 -11.51 5.72
N PHE A 88 15.34 -12.60 5.96
CA PHE A 88 14.84 -12.96 7.29
C PHE A 88 15.91 -13.66 8.13
N SER A 89 17.01 -12.95 8.40
CA SER A 89 18.09 -13.38 9.30
C SER A 89 18.15 -12.43 10.50
N VAL A 90 17.91 -12.96 11.70
CA VAL A 90 17.97 -12.18 12.95
C VAL A 90 19.33 -11.51 13.14
N GLU A 91 20.41 -12.22 12.81
CA GLU A 91 21.77 -11.68 12.92
C GLU A 91 21.99 -10.52 11.94
N ARG A 92 21.59 -10.69 10.68
CA ARG A 92 21.73 -9.66 9.65
C ARG A 92 20.85 -8.45 9.95
N ALA A 93 19.60 -8.68 10.34
CA ALA A 93 18.67 -7.66 10.80
C ALA A 93 19.25 -6.87 11.99
N SER A 94 19.77 -7.57 13.01
CA SER A 94 20.36 -6.93 14.20
C SER A 94 21.61 -6.13 13.86
N LYS A 95 22.48 -6.67 12.99
CA LYS A 95 23.67 -5.95 12.50
C LYS A 95 23.26 -4.70 11.72
N PHE A 96 22.35 -4.83 10.76
CA PHE A 96 21.87 -3.70 9.96
C PHE A 96 21.22 -2.63 10.84
N LYS A 97 20.39 -3.02 11.81
CA LYS A 97 19.82 -2.10 12.79
C LYS A 97 20.89 -1.31 13.53
N LYS A 98 21.89 -2.01 14.08
CA LYS A 98 22.98 -1.38 14.81
C LYS A 98 23.80 -0.45 13.93
N ASP A 99 24.10 -0.85 12.70
CA ASP A 99 24.84 -0.04 11.73
C ASP A 99 24.04 1.23 11.39
N MET A 100 22.73 1.10 11.13
CA MET A 100 21.83 2.24 10.94
C MET A 100 21.80 3.13 12.18
N GLU A 101 21.48 2.60 13.36
CA GLU A 101 21.42 3.36 14.62
C GLU A 101 22.73 4.10 14.94
N SER A 102 23.88 3.51 14.60
CA SER A 102 25.18 4.15 14.80
C SER A 102 25.41 5.38 13.92
N VAL A 103 24.93 5.37 12.67
CA VAL A 103 25.05 6.52 11.77
C VAL A 103 23.98 7.59 12.03
N ILE A 104 22.87 7.14 12.60
CA ILE A 104 21.69 7.88 13.01
C ILE A 104 21.96 8.72 14.27
N GLY A 105 22.46 8.09 15.34
CA GLY A 105 22.52 8.67 16.68
C GLY A 105 23.48 9.86 16.82
N ALA A 106 24.34 10.10 15.83
CA ALA A 106 25.31 11.19 15.86
C ALA A 106 24.72 12.59 15.54
N GLU A 107 23.55 12.69 14.90
CA GLU A 107 22.97 14.01 14.48
C GLU A 107 21.43 14.11 14.59
N ASP A 108 20.76 13.13 15.21
CA ASP A 108 19.29 13.11 15.38
C ASP A 108 18.76 14.44 15.95
N GLN A 109 19.46 15.02 16.94
CA GLN A 109 19.07 16.30 17.53
C GLN A 109 19.08 17.46 16.53
N THR A 110 20.01 17.50 15.57
CA THR A 110 20.10 18.59 14.59
C THR A 110 19.01 18.47 13.54
N LEU A 111 18.75 17.26 13.04
CA LEU A 111 17.70 17.01 12.05
C LEU A 111 16.32 17.28 12.65
N THR A 112 16.07 16.73 13.84
CA THR A 112 14.81 16.88 14.58
C THR A 112 14.57 18.33 14.98
N SER A 113 15.56 19.03 15.53
CA SER A 113 15.39 20.45 15.89
C SER A 113 15.16 21.35 14.66
N THR A 114 15.83 21.09 13.54
CA THR A 114 15.62 21.85 12.29
C THR A 114 14.19 21.65 11.76
N PHE A 115 13.69 20.42 11.84
CA PHE A 115 12.34 20.07 11.43
C PHE A 115 11.26 20.61 12.37
N ASP A 116 11.47 20.56 13.69
CA ASP A 116 10.55 21.13 14.67
C ASP A 116 10.45 22.65 14.52
N ASN A 117 11.58 23.32 14.30
CA ASN A 117 11.61 24.74 13.98
C ASN A 117 10.84 25.05 12.69
N MET A 118 10.93 24.18 11.68
CA MET A 118 10.18 24.29 10.43
C MET A 118 8.67 24.14 10.66
N ILE A 119 8.22 23.13 11.42
CA ILE A 119 6.81 22.95 11.78
C ILE A 119 6.29 24.15 12.59
N ALA A 120 7.07 24.63 13.56
CA ALA A 120 6.70 25.78 14.37
C ALA A 120 6.53 27.04 13.51
N ALA A 121 7.43 27.27 12.53
CA ALA A 121 7.33 28.37 11.59
C ALA A 121 6.09 28.26 10.68
N GLN A 122 5.74 27.07 10.20
CA GLN A 122 4.53 26.87 9.39
C GLN A 122 3.26 27.18 10.18
N ARG A 123 3.16 26.68 11.42
CA ARG A 123 2.03 26.95 12.31
C ARG A 123 1.89 28.44 12.59
N ALA A 124 3.00 29.13 12.84
CA ALA A 124 3.01 30.58 13.04
C ALA A 124 2.52 31.37 11.82
N ASN A 125 2.65 30.83 10.61
CA ASN A 125 2.21 31.44 9.35
C ASN A 125 0.86 30.91 8.84
N GLY A 126 0.19 29.99 9.56
CA GLY A 126 -1.10 29.42 9.17
C GLY A 126 -1.03 28.48 7.95
N TRP A 127 0.10 27.81 7.73
CA TRP A 127 0.36 26.98 6.55
C TRP A 127 0.22 25.48 6.79
N ASP A 128 -0.61 25.08 7.75
CA ASP A 128 -0.73 23.69 8.25
C ASP A 128 -1.12 22.64 7.19
N SER A 129 -1.51 23.05 5.99
CA SER A 129 -1.98 22.19 4.90
C SER A 129 -1.15 22.25 3.62
N MET A 130 -0.06 23.03 3.58
CA MET A 130 0.74 23.21 2.36
C MET A 130 2.01 22.34 2.33
N PRO A 131 2.42 21.85 1.15
CA PRO A 131 3.65 21.07 1.00
C PRO A 131 4.90 21.91 1.33
N TYR A 132 5.92 21.27 1.90
CA TYR A 132 7.21 21.91 2.21
C TYR A 132 7.89 22.40 0.91
N THR A 133 7.92 23.71 0.69
CA THR A 133 8.57 24.32 -0.48
C THR A 133 9.43 25.52 -0.08
N ASP A 134 10.50 25.76 -0.86
CA ASP A 134 11.47 26.86 -0.64
C ASP A 134 10.79 28.24 -0.47
N ALA A 135 9.66 28.46 -1.16
CA ALA A 135 8.88 29.70 -1.09
C ALA A 135 8.27 30.00 0.29
N MET A 136 8.14 28.99 1.16
CA MET A 136 7.47 29.13 2.46
C MET A 136 8.48 29.30 3.59
N MET A 137 9.59 28.57 3.58
CA MET A 137 10.42 28.40 4.78
C MET A 137 11.43 29.53 5.03
N GLY A 138 11.58 30.45 4.08
CA GLY A 138 12.75 31.32 4.03
C GLY A 138 13.98 30.50 3.59
N THR A 139 14.76 31.05 2.67
CA THR A 139 15.83 30.32 1.97
C THR A 139 16.84 29.68 2.92
N ARG A 140 17.10 30.27 4.10
CA ARG A 140 18.09 29.77 5.06
C ARG A 140 17.63 28.51 5.81
N GLN A 141 16.39 28.47 6.30
CA GLN A 141 15.88 27.31 7.04
C GLN A 141 15.71 26.11 6.11
N TRP A 142 15.23 26.35 4.89
CA TRP A 142 15.13 25.31 3.86
C TRP A 142 16.51 24.77 3.45
N GLN A 143 17.50 25.64 3.28
CA GLN A 143 18.89 25.22 3.05
C GLN A 143 19.42 24.38 4.19
N ALA A 144 19.28 24.83 5.45
CA ALA A 144 19.74 24.08 6.61
C ALA A 144 19.08 22.68 6.71
N PHE A 145 17.77 22.59 6.43
CA PHE A 145 17.06 21.32 6.41
C PHE A 145 17.57 20.39 5.30
N ASN A 146 17.72 20.89 4.06
CA ASN A 146 18.26 20.08 2.97
C ASN A 146 19.71 19.66 3.18
N ASP A 147 20.55 20.54 3.76
CA ASP A 147 21.93 20.20 4.11
C ASP A 147 21.95 19.07 5.14
N ALA A 148 21.06 19.11 6.13
CA ALA A 148 20.94 18.06 7.13
C ALA A 148 20.42 16.74 6.52
N LEU A 149 19.44 16.80 5.61
CA LEU A 149 18.98 15.62 4.85
C LEU A 149 20.08 15.05 3.96
N TRP A 150 20.89 15.89 3.31
CA TRP A 150 22.00 15.45 2.45
C TRP A 150 23.10 14.77 3.28
N LYS A 151 23.40 15.29 4.46
CA LYS A 151 24.29 14.62 5.42
C LYS A 151 23.72 13.29 5.91
N ALA A 152 22.42 13.22 6.19
CA ALA A 152 21.75 11.97 6.54
C ALA A 152 21.84 10.95 5.38
N HIS A 153 21.56 11.39 4.15
CA HIS A 153 21.69 10.58 2.94
C HIS A 153 23.09 9.98 2.79
N GLY A 154 24.14 10.81 2.87
CA GLY A 154 25.53 10.35 2.72
C GLY A 154 25.97 9.32 3.76
N ARG A 155 25.30 9.26 4.90
CA ARG A 155 25.56 8.29 5.98
C ARG A 155 24.71 7.03 5.89
N LEU A 156 23.43 7.17 5.55
CA LEU A 156 22.51 6.04 5.42
C LEU A 156 22.79 5.21 4.16
N LYS A 157 23.16 5.87 3.06
CA LYS A 157 23.42 5.22 1.78
C LYS A 157 24.44 4.08 1.89
N PRO A 158 25.64 4.27 2.47
CA PRO A 158 26.60 3.18 2.63
C PRO A 158 26.05 1.97 3.41
N VAL A 159 25.23 2.21 4.44
CA VAL A 159 24.65 1.12 5.24
C VAL A 159 23.66 0.29 4.42
N ILE A 160 22.82 0.96 3.62
CA ILE A 160 21.89 0.32 2.69
C ILE A 160 22.63 -0.44 1.59
N GLU A 161 23.66 0.16 0.99
CA GLU A 161 24.47 -0.46 -0.06
C GLU A 161 25.25 -1.68 0.45
N ASN A 162 25.81 -1.62 1.66
CA ASN A 162 26.49 -2.75 2.28
C ASN A 162 25.55 -3.93 2.51
N LEU A 163 24.30 -3.67 2.92
CA LEU A 163 23.32 -4.74 3.06
C LEU A 163 22.94 -5.36 1.70
N ALA A 164 22.83 -4.54 0.65
CA ALA A 164 22.60 -5.07 -0.70
C ALA A 164 23.76 -5.98 -1.16
N ASP A 165 25.00 -5.61 -0.85
CA ASP A 165 26.18 -6.46 -1.11
C ASP A 165 26.12 -7.78 -0.32
N ASP A 166 25.79 -7.73 0.98
CA ASP A 166 25.64 -8.92 1.83
C ASP A 166 24.55 -9.88 1.28
N LEU A 167 23.49 -9.33 0.71
CA LEU A 167 22.39 -10.07 0.09
C LEU A 167 22.71 -10.52 -1.35
N HIS A 168 23.83 -10.09 -1.93
CA HIS A 168 24.21 -10.35 -3.32
C HIS A 168 23.14 -9.89 -4.31
N ILE A 169 22.62 -8.67 -4.11
CA ILE A 169 21.62 -8.04 -4.99
C ILE A 169 22.18 -6.73 -5.57
N PRO A 170 21.70 -6.27 -6.74
CA PRO A 170 22.12 -4.98 -7.28
C PRO A 170 21.86 -3.85 -6.27
N ARG A 171 22.85 -3.00 -6.03
CA ARG A 171 22.75 -1.89 -5.07
C ARG A 171 21.64 -0.92 -5.49
N PRO A 172 20.57 -0.76 -4.70
CA PRO A 172 19.55 0.24 -5.01
C PRO A 172 20.11 1.65 -4.83
N LYS A 173 19.72 2.56 -5.71
CA LYS A 173 19.94 3.99 -5.54
C LYS A 173 19.13 4.42 -4.32
N PHE A 174 19.79 4.94 -3.30
CA PHE A 174 19.09 5.51 -2.15
C PHE A 174 18.81 6.99 -2.41
N GLN A 175 17.58 7.44 -2.16
CA GLN A 175 17.19 8.84 -2.19
C GLN A 175 16.34 9.19 -0.97
N ILE A 176 16.37 10.48 -0.61
CA ILE A 176 15.43 11.06 0.35
C ILE A 176 14.57 12.05 -0.40
N SER A 177 13.26 11.85 -0.39
CA SER A 177 12.29 12.64 -1.14
C SER A 177 11.36 13.41 -0.21
N HIS A 178 11.10 14.67 -0.57
CA HIS A 178 10.12 15.53 0.09
C HIS A 178 8.67 15.19 -0.30
N HIS A 179 8.50 14.39 -1.35
CA HIS A 179 7.20 14.07 -1.94
C HIS A 179 6.84 12.59 -1.83
N GLU A 180 7.65 11.80 -1.12
CA GLU A 180 7.40 10.38 -0.92
C GLU A 180 6.09 10.17 -0.16
N ARG A 181 5.25 9.30 -0.70
CA ARG A 181 3.96 8.96 -0.09
C ARG A 181 4.16 7.72 0.78
N GLY A 182 4.11 7.91 2.09
CA GLY A 182 4.41 6.87 3.07
C GLY A 182 5.79 7.08 3.68
N SER A 183 6.35 6.02 4.30
CA SER A 183 7.66 6.11 4.95
C SER A 183 8.81 5.88 4.00
N ALA A 184 8.66 4.94 3.07
CA ALA A 184 9.56 4.75 1.94
C ALA A 184 8.84 3.97 0.83
N SER A 185 9.52 3.83 -0.31
CA SER A 185 9.15 2.90 -1.37
C SER A 185 10.39 2.37 -2.11
N PHE A 186 10.33 1.14 -2.56
CA PHE A 186 11.22 0.59 -3.57
C PHE A 186 10.57 0.68 -4.96
N SER A 187 11.29 1.29 -5.90
CA SER A 187 10.94 1.32 -7.32
C SER A 187 11.83 0.36 -8.11
N PRO A 188 11.31 -0.80 -8.55
CA PRO A 188 12.03 -1.72 -9.43
C PRO A 188 12.44 -1.08 -10.76
N GLU A 189 11.70 -0.08 -11.23
CA GLU A 189 11.92 0.56 -12.53
C GLU A 189 13.29 1.23 -12.60
N TYR A 190 13.64 1.95 -11.54
CA TYR A 190 14.87 2.73 -11.45
C TYR A 190 15.92 2.10 -10.53
N ASN A 191 15.58 0.94 -9.93
CA ASN A 191 16.31 0.30 -8.85
C ASN A 191 16.61 1.29 -7.72
N GLU A 192 15.55 1.80 -7.11
CA GLU A 192 15.64 2.94 -6.20
C GLU A 192 14.85 2.72 -4.92
N ILE A 193 15.43 3.09 -3.79
CA ILE A 193 14.73 3.23 -2.51
C ILE A 193 14.56 4.72 -2.26
N ASN A 194 13.32 5.18 -2.27
CA ASN A 194 12.94 6.54 -1.92
C ASN A 194 12.41 6.58 -0.49
N MET A 195 13.09 7.28 0.40
CA MET A 195 12.66 7.46 1.78
C MET A 195 12.05 8.84 1.99
N SER A 196 10.95 8.92 2.74
CA SER A 196 10.30 10.18 3.05
C SER A 196 11.15 11.01 4.01
N ALA A 197 11.48 12.25 3.61
CA ALA A 197 12.13 13.22 4.49
C ALA A 197 11.31 13.43 5.78
N THR A 198 9.98 13.42 5.67
CA THR A 198 9.10 13.60 6.83
C THR A 198 9.14 12.39 7.76
N SER A 199 9.11 11.17 7.21
CA SER A 199 9.15 9.95 8.04
C SER A 199 10.53 9.74 8.66
N LEU A 200 11.60 10.07 7.93
CA LEU A 200 12.95 10.05 8.47
C LEU A 200 13.05 10.91 9.73
N VAL A 201 12.41 12.08 9.77
CA VAL A 201 12.45 12.94 10.95
C VAL A 201 11.46 12.50 12.04
N LYS A 202 10.20 12.24 11.67
CA LYS A 202 9.14 11.95 12.66
C LYS A 202 9.25 10.56 13.28
N SER A 203 9.71 9.60 12.49
CA SER A 203 9.77 8.18 12.84
C SER A 203 11.21 7.68 12.74
N PHE A 204 12.13 8.49 13.26
CA PHE A 204 13.57 8.25 13.10
C PHE A 204 13.97 6.84 13.56
N ALA A 205 13.42 6.38 14.69
CA ALA A 205 13.64 5.04 15.24
C ALA A 205 13.10 3.88 14.36
N GLU A 206 12.16 4.16 13.45
CA GLU A 206 11.58 3.16 12.53
C GLU A 206 12.38 3.06 11.23
N THR A 207 13.26 4.03 10.94
CA THR A 207 14.11 4.08 9.73
C THR A 207 14.82 2.75 9.41
N PRO A 208 15.44 2.04 10.38
CA PRO A 208 16.07 0.76 10.10
C PRO A 208 15.06 -0.30 9.63
N SER A 209 13.88 -0.36 10.24
CA SER A 209 12.81 -1.31 9.83
C SER A 209 12.32 -0.99 8.43
N THR A 210 12.03 0.29 8.16
CA THR A 210 11.56 0.75 6.85
C THR A 210 12.59 0.49 5.74
N ALA A 211 13.86 0.85 5.95
CA ALA A 211 14.89 0.62 4.94
C ALA A 211 15.07 -0.88 4.60
N TYR A 212 14.97 -1.75 5.61
CA TYR A 212 15.11 -3.18 5.41
C TYR A 212 13.90 -3.81 4.71
N HIS A 213 12.70 -3.31 4.99
CA HIS A 213 11.48 -3.66 4.26
C HIS A 213 11.67 -3.38 2.76
N GLU A 214 12.10 -2.17 2.40
CA GLU A 214 12.33 -1.82 0.98
C GLU A 214 13.47 -2.63 0.34
N LEU A 215 14.54 -2.92 1.08
CA LEU A 215 15.61 -3.80 0.60
C LEU A 215 15.13 -5.24 0.36
N THR A 216 14.13 -5.70 1.11
CA THR A 216 13.51 -7.01 0.88
C THR A 216 12.75 -7.03 -0.45
N HIS A 217 12.09 -5.94 -0.83
CA HIS A 217 11.53 -5.84 -2.19
C HIS A 217 12.58 -5.85 -3.29
N ALA A 218 13.74 -5.23 -3.06
CA ALA A 218 14.87 -5.31 -3.99
C ALA A 218 15.38 -6.76 -4.13
N GLU A 219 15.46 -7.52 -3.03
CA GLU A 219 15.84 -8.94 -3.04
C GLU A 219 14.83 -9.80 -3.81
N GLN A 220 13.54 -9.64 -3.52
CA GLN A 220 12.46 -10.37 -4.18
C GLN A 220 12.45 -10.11 -5.69
N THR A 221 12.64 -8.85 -6.09
CA THR A 221 12.74 -8.46 -7.50
C THR A 221 13.94 -9.13 -8.16
N ASN A 222 15.10 -9.10 -7.51
CA ASN A 222 16.30 -9.76 -8.03
C ASN A 222 16.11 -11.28 -8.19
N LEU A 223 15.43 -11.93 -7.25
CA LEU A 223 15.14 -13.36 -7.30
C LEU A 223 14.24 -13.70 -8.50
N VAL A 224 13.22 -12.89 -8.78
CA VAL A 224 12.35 -13.03 -9.97
C VAL A 224 13.14 -12.84 -11.27
N VAL A 225 14.02 -11.84 -11.34
CA VAL A 225 14.89 -11.62 -12.51
C VAL A 225 15.79 -12.83 -12.76
N ARG A 226 16.42 -13.37 -11.70
CA ARG A 226 17.27 -14.56 -11.80
C ARG A 226 16.50 -15.78 -12.31
N ARG A 227 15.26 -15.96 -11.86
CA ARG A 227 14.37 -17.01 -12.37
C ARG A 227 14.05 -16.83 -13.85
N ALA A 228 13.75 -15.61 -14.30
CA ALA A 228 13.50 -15.34 -15.72
C ALA A 228 14.76 -15.61 -16.56
N ALA A 229 15.94 -15.27 -16.05
CA ALA A 229 17.22 -15.60 -16.70
C ALA A 229 17.44 -17.12 -16.79
N ASP A 230 17.12 -17.88 -15.74
CA ASP A 230 17.17 -19.36 -15.76
C ASP A 230 16.28 -19.95 -16.85
N LYS A 231 15.04 -19.49 -16.95
CA LYS A 231 14.09 -19.95 -17.98
C LYS A 231 14.55 -19.67 -19.40
N LEU A 232 15.22 -18.53 -19.60
CA LEU A 232 15.74 -18.12 -20.91
C LEU A 232 17.12 -18.72 -21.23
N GLY A 233 17.73 -19.47 -20.31
CA GLY A 233 19.08 -20.00 -20.48
C GLY A 233 20.16 -18.92 -20.50
N ILE A 234 19.91 -17.76 -19.86
CA ILE A 234 20.87 -16.66 -19.79
C ILE A 234 21.82 -16.93 -18.60
N GLY A 235 23.12 -17.00 -18.91
CA GLY A 235 24.20 -17.27 -17.97
C GLY A 235 24.71 -15.99 -17.27
N LEU A 236 26.04 -15.88 -17.15
CA LEU A 236 26.70 -14.75 -16.49
C LEU A 236 26.59 -13.43 -17.26
N THR A 237 26.60 -13.51 -18.59
CA THR A 237 26.57 -12.35 -19.49
C THR A 237 25.38 -12.46 -20.42
N ALA A 238 24.89 -11.32 -20.89
CA ALA A 238 23.79 -11.23 -21.82
C ALA A 238 24.12 -10.18 -22.89
N ASP A 239 23.91 -10.52 -24.16
CA ASP A 239 23.90 -9.53 -25.23
C ASP A 239 22.61 -8.68 -25.20
N THR A 240 22.52 -7.65 -26.04
CA THR A 240 21.35 -6.75 -26.10
C THR A 240 20.04 -7.49 -26.41
N THR A 241 20.10 -8.57 -27.21
CA THR A 241 18.92 -9.38 -27.56
C THR A 241 18.45 -10.17 -26.35
N GLN A 242 19.38 -10.80 -25.63
CA GLN A 242 19.12 -11.55 -24.40
C GLN A 242 18.60 -10.64 -23.29
N LEU A 243 19.16 -9.43 -23.13
CA LEU A 243 18.65 -8.42 -22.20
C LEU A 243 17.23 -7.99 -22.55
N GLY A 244 16.94 -7.75 -23.83
CA GLY A 244 15.59 -7.44 -24.30
C GLY A 244 14.59 -8.56 -24.01
N ALA A 245 14.97 -9.81 -24.24
CA ALA A 245 14.15 -10.98 -23.91
C ALA A 245 13.92 -11.13 -22.40
N LEU A 246 14.95 -10.87 -21.58
CA LEU A 246 14.85 -10.89 -20.13
C LEU A 246 13.90 -9.82 -19.59
N LEU A 247 14.05 -8.57 -20.06
CA LEU A 247 13.15 -7.47 -19.72
C LEU A 247 11.69 -7.80 -20.04
N LYS A 248 11.46 -8.31 -21.26
CA LYS A 248 10.14 -8.70 -21.73
C LYS A 248 9.56 -9.81 -20.85
N SER A 249 10.33 -10.85 -20.56
CA SER A 249 9.90 -11.97 -19.72
C SER A 249 9.52 -11.50 -18.31
N VAL A 250 10.34 -10.68 -17.66
CA VAL A 250 10.03 -10.14 -16.33
C VAL A 250 8.74 -9.33 -16.35
N LYS A 251 8.59 -8.44 -17.34
CA LYS A 251 7.39 -7.60 -17.48
C LYS A 251 6.13 -8.40 -17.76
N GLU A 252 6.18 -9.40 -18.62
CA GLU A 252 5.04 -10.27 -18.93
C GLU A 252 4.68 -11.15 -17.73
N GLU A 253 5.68 -11.64 -17.00
CA GLU A 253 5.46 -12.58 -15.92
C GLU A 253 5.02 -11.93 -14.61
N THR A 254 5.43 -10.70 -14.34
CA THR A 254 5.16 -10.03 -13.05
C THR A 254 4.46 -8.69 -13.20
N GLY A 255 4.46 -8.13 -14.40
CA GLY A 255 4.10 -6.75 -14.62
C GLY A 255 5.22 -5.75 -14.29
N ILE A 256 6.28 -6.13 -13.58
CA ILE A 256 7.33 -5.20 -13.18
C ILE A 256 8.01 -4.59 -14.42
N THR A 257 8.21 -3.28 -14.42
CA THR A 257 9.00 -2.59 -15.44
C THR A 257 10.37 -2.31 -14.85
N ILE A 258 11.43 -2.60 -15.62
CA ILE A 258 12.82 -2.31 -15.29
C ILE A 258 13.34 -1.46 -16.42
N SER A 259 13.70 -0.21 -16.14
CA SER A 259 14.17 0.75 -17.14
C SER A 259 15.70 0.82 -17.18
N ASP A 260 16.38 0.44 -16.09
CA ASP A 260 17.84 0.42 -15.99
C ASP A 260 18.41 -0.95 -16.44
N SER A 261 18.98 -1.03 -17.64
CA SER A 261 19.61 -2.26 -18.14
C SER A 261 20.83 -2.70 -17.31
N ASN A 262 21.48 -1.78 -16.59
CA ASN A 262 22.59 -2.12 -15.70
C ASN A 262 22.10 -2.96 -14.51
N TYR A 263 20.86 -2.78 -14.07
CA TYR A 263 20.28 -3.62 -13.02
C TYR A 263 20.28 -5.09 -13.43
N LEU A 264 19.86 -5.40 -14.65
CA LEU A 264 19.85 -6.78 -15.16
C LEU A 264 21.25 -7.36 -15.31
N LEU A 265 22.18 -6.57 -15.87
CA LEU A 265 23.57 -6.99 -15.99
C LEU A 265 24.18 -7.30 -14.62
N GLU A 266 23.92 -6.46 -13.63
CA GLU A 266 24.39 -6.67 -12.27
C GLU A 266 23.73 -7.87 -11.60
N SER A 267 22.42 -8.08 -11.79
CA SER A 267 21.72 -9.30 -11.34
C SER A 267 22.35 -10.57 -11.90
N LEU A 268 22.69 -10.59 -13.19
CA LEU A 268 23.35 -11.73 -13.85
C LEU A 268 24.78 -11.92 -13.34
N ARG A 269 25.52 -10.82 -13.14
CA ARG A 269 26.89 -10.82 -12.61
C ARG A 269 26.93 -11.39 -11.19
N LEU A 270 26.08 -10.91 -10.29
CA LEU A 270 26.00 -11.33 -8.89
C LEU A 270 25.54 -12.79 -8.73
N ARG A 271 24.70 -13.28 -9.66
CA ARG A 271 24.34 -14.69 -9.76
C ARG A 271 25.53 -15.59 -10.11
N ASN A 272 26.57 -15.04 -10.74
CA ASN A 272 27.78 -15.74 -11.17
C ASN A 272 27.52 -17.02 -12.00
N GLY A 273 26.50 -16.99 -12.87
CA GLY A 273 26.09 -18.15 -13.68
C GLY A 273 25.41 -19.31 -12.92
N MET A 274 25.27 -19.23 -11.59
CA MET A 274 24.64 -20.30 -10.81
C MET A 274 23.13 -20.27 -10.95
N HIS A 275 22.52 -21.37 -11.38
CA HIS A 275 21.06 -21.52 -11.38
C HIS A 275 20.47 -21.40 -9.97
N LEU A 276 19.21 -20.97 -9.89
CA LEU A 276 18.46 -21.00 -8.64
C LEU A 276 18.29 -22.45 -8.17
N THR A 277 18.36 -22.66 -6.85
CA THR A 277 17.99 -23.97 -6.26
C THR A 277 16.50 -24.22 -6.43
N SER A 278 16.05 -25.49 -6.29
CA SER A 278 14.61 -25.82 -6.42
C SER A 278 13.73 -25.02 -5.45
N GLN A 279 14.22 -24.75 -4.24
CA GLN A 279 13.49 -23.94 -3.25
C GLN A 279 13.43 -22.46 -3.66
N GLN A 280 14.53 -21.90 -4.16
CA GLN A 280 14.57 -20.53 -4.65
C GLN A 280 13.69 -20.34 -5.88
N LEU A 281 13.68 -21.33 -6.80
CA LEU A 281 12.83 -21.32 -7.97
C LEU A 281 11.34 -21.31 -7.59
N GLN A 282 10.95 -22.19 -6.66
CA GLN A 282 9.58 -22.22 -6.13
C GLN A 282 9.19 -20.87 -5.50
N ARG A 283 10.04 -20.30 -4.64
CA ARG A 283 9.77 -18.98 -4.04
C ARG A 283 9.66 -17.90 -5.12
N ALA A 284 10.53 -17.92 -6.13
CA ALA A 284 10.50 -16.98 -7.25
C ALA A 284 9.23 -17.11 -8.10
N ASP A 285 8.70 -18.33 -8.30
CA ASP A 285 7.41 -18.58 -8.95
C ASP A 285 6.26 -17.92 -8.17
N GLU A 286 6.23 -18.13 -6.86
CA GLU A 286 5.20 -17.57 -5.98
C GLU A 286 5.26 -16.04 -5.91
N LEU A 287 6.47 -15.47 -5.85
CA LEU A 287 6.69 -14.02 -5.90
C LEU A 287 6.26 -13.43 -7.24
N ALA A 288 6.62 -14.07 -8.36
CA ALA A 288 6.20 -13.62 -9.70
C ALA A 288 4.67 -13.58 -9.82
N ASN A 289 3.98 -14.61 -9.31
CA ASN A 289 2.52 -14.64 -9.24
C ASN A 289 1.97 -13.53 -8.32
N SER A 290 2.57 -13.33 -7.15
CA SER A 290 2.17 -12.30 -6.20
C SER A 290 2.27 -10.88 -6.79
N PHE A 291 3.37 -10.57 -7.49
CA PHE A 291 3.54 -9.30 -8.19
C PHE A 291 2.52 -9.12 -9.33
N ARG A 292 2.29 -10.18 -10.12
CA ARG A 292 1.31 -10.14 -11.23
C ARG A 292 -0.10 -9.85 -10.74
N SER A 293 -0.54 -10.58 -9.72
CA SER A 293 -1.89 -10.43 -9.16
C SER A 293 -2.11 -9.02 -8.62
N PHE A 294 -1.06 -8.39 -8.09
CA PHE A 294 -1.11 -7.01 -7.63
C PHE A 294 -1.18 -6.01 -8.80
N LYS A 295 -0.30 -6.10 -9.80
CA LYS A 295 -0.29 -5.15 -10.93
C LYS A 295 -1.52 -5.26 -11.84
N SER A 296 -2.11 -6.44 -11.99
CA SER A 296 -3.33 -6.62 -12.79
C SER A 296 -4.55 -5.87 -12.25
N ARG A 297 -4.44 -5.26 -11.05
CA ARG A 297 -5.55 -4.58 -10.38
C ARG A 297 -5.42 -3.07 -10.27
N ASP A 298 -4.24 -2.43 -10.35
CA ASP A 298 -4.13 -0.96 -10.43
C ASP A 298 -2.70 -0.45 -10.75
N SER A 299 -2.57 0.52 -11.66
CA SER A 299 -1.40 1.43 -11.72
C SER A 299 -1.48 2.56 -10.69
N ASP A 300 -2.51 2.55 -9.85
CA ASP A 300 -2.78 3.51 -8.79
C ASP A 300 -3.16 2.68 -7.54
N VAL A 301 -2.16 2.10 -6.88
CA VAL A 301 -2.30 1.13 -5.76
C VAL A 301 -3.29 1.57 -4.66
N PHE A 302 -3.55 2.88 -4.55
CA PHE A 302 -4.50 3.47 -3.61
C PHE A 302 -5.60 4.30 -4.27
N GLY A 303 -5.86 4.09 -5.57
CA GLY A 303 -6.86 4.84 -6.34
C GLY A 303 -6.77 6.33 -6.06
N ASN A 304 -5.57 6.92 -6.14
CA ASN A 304 -5.30 8.30 -5.70
C ASN A 304 -6.29 9.30 -6.28
N THR A 305 -6.76 9.04 -7.50
CA THR A 305 -7.82 9.81 -8.15
C THR A 305 -9.17 9.64 -7.44
N GLU A 306 -9.60 8.41 -7.17
CA GLU A 306 -10.85 8.11 -6.42
C GLU A 306 -10.80 8.66 -4.99
N ARG A 307 -9.68 8.48 -4.28
CA ARG A 307 -9.46 9.01 -2.92
C ARG A 307 -9.47 10.53 -2.89
N ARG A 308 -8.91 11.19 -3.90
CA ARG A 308 -8.97 12.65 -4.05
C ARG A 308 -10.39 13.12 -4.28
N HIS A 309 -11.14 12.44 -5.16
CA HIS A 309 -12.56 12.75 -5.37
C HIS A 309 -13.36 12.56 -4.08
N ALA A 310 -13.13 11.49 -3.33
CA ALA A 310 -13.79 11.25 -2.05
C ALA A 310 -13.46 12.34 -1.00
N HIS A 311 -12.24 12.86 -0.97
CA HIS A 311 -11.92 14.05 -0.15
C HIS A 311 -12.74 15.28 -0.55
N GLU A 312 -12.90 15.56 -1.85
CA GLU A 312 -13.72 16.69 -2.31
C GLU A 312 -15.20 16.49 -1.97
N MET A 313 -15.72 15.26 -2.08
CA MET A 313 -17.07 14.93 -1.62
C MET A 313 -17.24 15.19 -0.12
N ILE A 314 -16.27 14.77 0.71
CA ILE A 314 -16.28 15.02 2.15
C ILE A 314 -16.26 16.53 2.45
N LYS A 315 -15.48 17.32 1.72
CA LYS A 315 -15.48 18.79 1.86
C LYS A 315 -16.86 19.38 1.58
N ILE A 316 -17.56 18.88 0.56
CA ILE A 316 -18.93 19.29 0.24
C ILE A 316 -19.90 18.86 1.34
N LEU A 317 -19.79 17.63 1.84
CA LEU A 317 -20.62 17.17 2.96
C LEU A 317 -20.42 18.02 4.22
N LYS A 318 -19.19 18.43 4.52
CA LYS A 318 -18.91 19.36 5.65
C LYS A 318 -19.51 20.73 5.40
N ALA A 319 -19.26 21.30 4.22
CA ALA A 319 -19.79 22.62 3.84
C ALA A 319 -21.32 22.65 3.76
N SER A 320 -21.97 21.51 3.49
CA SER A 320 -23.42 21.40 3.38
C SER A 320 -24.22 21.73 4.65
N ASN A 321 -23.55 21.94 5.78
CA ASN A 321 -24.19 22.42 7.00
C ASN A 321 -24.27 23.95 7.05
N ASP A 322 -23.40 24.65 6.31
CA ASP A 322 -23.16 26.08 6.45
C ASP A 322 -23.35 26.86 5.12
N GLU A 323 -23.25 26.19 3.98
CA GLU A 323 -23.36 26.78 2.63
C GLU A 323 -24.70 26.41 1.96
N PRO A 324 -25.40 27.38 1.32
CA PRO A 324 -26.56 27.10 0.49
C PRO A 324 -26.24 26.17 -0.70
N LEU A 325 -27.20 25.34 -1.11
CA LEU A 325 -27.07 24.43 -2.25
C LEU A 325 -26.61 25.15 -3.52
N ALA A 326 -27.07 26.38 -3.74
CA ALA A 326 -26.67 27.19 -4.89
C ALA A 326 -25.15 27.42 -4.98
N GLU A 327 -24.51 27.64 -3.83
CA GLU A 327 -23.06 27.85 -3.74
C GLU A 327 -22.31 26.53 -3.98
N LEU A 328 -22.78 25.43 -3.39
CA LEU A 328 -22.21 24.10 -3.63
C LEU A 328 -22.29 23.69 -5.11
N MET A 329 -23.44 23.94 -5.75
CA MET A 329 -23.69 23.60 -7.15
C MET A 329 -22.82 24.42 -8.12
N SER A 330 -22.59 25.70 -7.83
CA SER A 330 -21.90 26.63 -8.73
C SER A 330 -20.40 26.73 -8.47
N ASN A 331 -19.99 26.94 -7.21
CA ASN A 331 -18.61 27.26 -6.86
C ASN A 331 -17.76 26.02 -6.60
N ARG A 332 -18.38 24.91 -6.19
CA ARG A 332 -17.67 23.64 -5.91
C ARG A 332 -17.78 22.61 -7.03
N GLY A 333 -18.33 23.00 -8.18
CA GLY A 333 -18.45 22.13 -9.36
C GLY A 333 -19.42 20.94 -9.19
N LEU A 334 -20.21 20.90 -8.10
CA LEU A 334 -21.08 19.77 -7.77
C LEU A 334 -22.11 19.49 -8.88
N ALA A 335 -22.66 20.52 -9.53
CA ALA A 335 -23.62 20.34 -10.62
C ALA A 335 -23.02 19.57 -11.81
N ARG A 336 -21.75 19.81 -12.14
CA ARG A 336 -21.02 19.11 -13.22
C ARG A 336 -20.79 17.64 -12.86
N GLU A 337 -20.43 17.38 -11.61
CA GLU A 337 -20.15 16.03 -11.12
C GLU A 337 -21.45 15.20 -11.09
N LEU A 338 -22.53 15.75 -10.54
CA LEU A 338 -23.85 15.11 -10.50
C LEU A 338 -24.47 14.92 -11.89
N SER A 339 -24.20 15.80 -12.86
CA SER A 339 -24.68 15.62 -14.24
C SER A 339 -23.97 14.48 -14.99
N GLY A 340 -23.00 13.80 -14.38
CA GLY A 340 -22.20 12.75 -15.00
C GLY A 340 -21.18 13.26 -16.02
N LYS A 341 -20.91 14.58 -16.03
CA LYS A 341 -19.83 15.19 -16.83
C LYS A 341 -18.51 15.27 -16.05
N GLY A 342 -18.55 14.92 -14.78
CA GLY A 342 -17.40 14.87 -13.89
C GLY A 342 -16.83 13.47 -13.71
N TYR A 343 -15.83 13.35 -12.84
CA TYR A 343 -15.03 12.14 -12.65
C TYR A 343 -15.26 11.43 -11.31
N TRP A 344 -16.05 12.03 -10.42
CA TRP A 344 -16.30 11.55 -9.06
C TRP A 344 -16.93 10.16 -8.99
N PHE A 345 -17.78 9.83 -9.96
CA PHE A 345 -18.51 8.58 -10.02
C PHE A 345 -17.84 7.52 -10.92
N GLY A 346 -16.59 7.74 -11.33
CA GLY A 346 -15.85 6.77 -12.14
C GLY A 346 -16.47 6.48 -13.52
N PRO A 347 -16.05 5.40 -14.19
CA PRO A 347 -16.49 5.04 -15.55
C PRO A 347 -18.00 4.84 -15.70
N GLN A 348 -18.66 4.38 -14.64
CA GLN A 348 -20.11 4.18 -14.57
C GLN A 348 -20.88 5.51 -14.59
N GLY A 349 -20.22 6.62 -14.24
CA GLY A 349 -20.83 7.95 -14.18
C GLY A 349 -21.87 8.10 -13.06
N ALA A 350 -22.42 9.30 -12.96
CA ALA A 350 -23.41 9.61 -11.92
C ALA A 350 -24.71 8.81 -12.12
N SER A 351 -25.38 8.45 -11.01
CA SER A 351 -26.65 7.73 -11.02
C SER A 351 -27.75 8.56 -11.69
N ALA A 352 -28.83 7.91 -12.15
CA ALA A 352 -29.99 8.61 -12.71
C ALA A 352 -30.57 9.64 -11.73
N GLU A 353 -30.55 9.31 -10.45
CA GLU A 353 -30.98 10.18 -9.37
C GLU A 353 -30.09 11.43 -9.22
N ALA A 354 -28.76 11.24 -9.21
CA ALA A 354 -27.80 12.35 -9.20
C ALA A 354 -27.99 13.28 -10.41
N LYS A 355 -28.20 12.68 -11.59
CA LYS A 355 -28.48 13.42 -12.83
C LYS A 355 -29.78 14.21 -12.77
N SER A 356 -30.82 13.68 -12.13
CA SER A 356 -32.08 14.39 -11.92
C SER A 356 -31.88 15.66 -11.10
N ILE A 357 -31.14 15.58 -9.99
CA ILE A 357 -30.87 16.76 -9.13
C ILE A 357 -30.11 17.84 -9.92
N ALA A 358 -29.12 17.43 -10.72
CA ALA A 358 -28.39 18.36 -11.58
C ALA A 358 -29.26 18.98 -12.68
N ALA A 359 -30.18 18.19 -13.26
CA ALA A 359 -31.12 18.67 -14.27
C ALA A 359 -32.12 19.66 -13.68
N ASP A 360 -32.65 19.39 -12.49
CA ASP A 360 -33.59 20.27 -11.78
C ASP A 360 -32.93 21.61 -11.44
N TRP A 361 -31.65 21.60 -11.04
CA TRP A 361 -30.85 22.81 -10.86
C TRP A 361 -30.64 23.59 -12.17
N GLN A 362 -30.30 22.90 -13.28
CA GLN A 362 -30.10 23.56 -14.57
C GLN A 362 -31.40 24.14 -15.16
N PHE A 363 -32.53 23.47 -14.92
CA PHE A 363 -33.84 23.86 -15.43
C PHE A 363 -34.44 25.06 -14.68
N THR A 364 -34.16 25.19 -13.39
CA THR A 364 -34.67 26.30 -12.55
C THR A 364 -33.98 27.64 -12.83
N GLY A 365 -32.83 27.64 -13.50
CA GLY A 365 -32.03 28.86 -13.70
C GLY A 365 -31.61 29.46 -12.36
N SER A 366 -31.37 30.78 -12.30
CA SER A 366 -31.04 31.50 -11.07
C SER A 366 -32.22 31.69 -10.10
N LYS A 367 -33.33 30.96 -10.24
CA LYS A 367 -34.41 30.98 -9.26
C LYS A 367 -34.01 30.08 -8.08
N PRO A 368 -33.93 30.62 -6.85
CA PRO A 368 -33.57 29.82 -5.70
C PRO A 368 -34.62 28.72 -5.48
N PHE A 369 -34.16 27.52 -5.16
CA PHE A 369 -35.00 26.47 -4.62
C PHE A 369 -35.81 27.03 -3.44
N SER A 370 -37.04 26.54 -3.24
CA SER A 370 -37.69 26.74 -1.94
C SER A 370 -36.86 26.06 -0.85
N ALA A 371 -36.94 26.54 0.40
CA ALA A 371 -36.21 25.93 1.51
C ALA A 371 -36.47 24.42 1.64
N GLU A 372 -37.68 23.96 1.31
CA GLU A 372 -38.04 22.54 1.34
C GLU A 372 -37.42 21.75 0.18
N GLN A 373 -37.38 22.34 -1.01
CA GLN A 373 -36.72 21.72 -2.17
C GLN A 373 -35.21 21.62 -1.97
N GLU A 374 -34.61 22.67 -1.41
CA GLU A 374 -33.19 22.69 -1.06
C GLU A 374 -32.87 21.62 -0.01
N ARG A 375 -33.65 21.55 1.07
CA ARG A 375 -33.50 20.51 2.10
C ARG A 375 -33.58 19.10 1.50
N THR A 376 -34.59 18.84 0.68
CA THR A 376 -34.78 17.54 0.03
C THR A 376 -33.62 17.19 -0.91
N ALA A 377 -33.20 18.14 -1.76
CA ALA A 377 -32.09 17.94 -2.67
C ALA A 377 -30.77 17.70 -1.90
N MET A 378 -30.54 18.42 -0.81
CA MET A 378 -29.37 18.25 0.05
C MET A 378 -29.35 16.89 0.75
N GLU A 379 -30.48 16.41 1.25
CA GLU A 379 -30.60 15.06 1.81
C GLU A 379 -30.24 13.99 0.77
N HIS A 380 -30.72 14.14 -0.47
CA HIS A 380 -30.36 13.23 -1.56
C HIS A 380 -28.89 13.30 -1.95
N ILE A 381 -28.32 14.50 -2.07
CA ILE A 381 -26.89 14.71 -2.34
C ILE A 381 -26.06 14.04 -1.25
N ARG A 382 -26.39 14.27 0.03
CA ARG A 382 -25.69 13.66 1.17
C ARG A 382 -25.68 12.14 1.06
N ARG A 383 -26.81 11.54 0.74
CA ARG A 383 -26.92 10.08 0.56
C ARG A 383 -26.12 9.57 -0.64
N ILE A 384 -26.16 10.27 -1.78
CA ILE A 384 -25.42 9.87 -3.00
C ILE A 384 -23.91 9.94 -2.76
N LEU A 385 -23.43 11.06 -2.22
CA LEU A 385 -22.01 11.25 -1.93
C LEU A 385 -21.53 10.31 -0.82
N GLY A 386 -22.31 10.13 0.24
CA GLY A 386 -22.01 9.18 1.32
C GLY A 386 -21.85 7.76 0.80
N LYS A 387 -22.81 7.28 -0.01
CA LYS A 387 -22.72 5.96 -0.65
C LYS A 387 -21.46 5.83 -1.51
N ARG A 388 -21.11 6.87 -2.28
CA ARG A 388 -19.91 6.83 -3.12
C ARG A 388 -18.62 6.79 -2.30
N ILE A 389 -18.56 7.51 -1.17
CA ILE A 389 -17.43 7.45 -0.24
C ILE A 389 -17.30 6.04 0.36
N ASP A 390 -18.43 5.42 0.75
CA ASP A 390 -18.44 4.04 1.26
C ASP A 390 -17.93 3.03 0.22
N GLU A 391 -18.33 3.18 -1.05
CA GLU A 391 -17.82 2.36 -2.15
C GLU A 391 -16.30 2.53 -2.34
N VAL A 392 -15.81 3.78 -2.30
CA VAL A 392 -14.36 4.06 -2.36
C VAL A 392 -13.64 3.41 -1.19
N ASN A 393 -14.14 3.57 0.03
CA ASN A 393 -13.56 2.97 1.23
C ASN A 393 -13.54 1.43 1.17
N ALA A 394 -14.61 0.80 0.70
CA ALA A 394 -14.69 -0.66 0.54
C ALA A 394 -13.68 -1.18 -0.51
N ASN A 395 -13.52 -0.44 -1.61
CA ASN A 395 -12.52 -0.75 -2.62
C ASN A 395 -11.11 -0.56 -2.09
N GLU A 396 -10.82 0.55 -1.39
CA GLU A 396 -9.52 0.79 -0.75
C GLU A 396 -9.18 -0.27 0.30
N MET A 397 -10.12 -0.63 1.18
CA MET A 397 -9.95 -1.72 2.14
C MET A 397 -9.60 -3.03 1.43
N THR A 398 -10.35 -3.38 0.39
CA THR A 398 -10.10 -4.62 -0.37
C THR A 398 -8.72 -4.60 -1.03
N ARG A 399 -8.33 -3.48 -1.65
CA ARG A 399 -7.00 -3.29 -2.25
C ARG A 399 -5.91 -3.42 -1.19
N PHE A 400 -6.06 -2.72 -0.07
CA PHE A 400 -5.09 -2.71 1.02
C PHE A 400 -4.93 -4.09 1.67
N VAL A 401 -6.03 -4.79 1.95
CA VAL A 401 -5.99 -6.16 2.49
C VAL A 401 -5.30 -7.11 1.50
N ASN A 402 -5.65 -7.06 0.22
CA ASN A 402 -5.00 -7.88 -0.81
C ASN A 402 -3.51 -7.58 -0.92
N TYR A 403 -3.13 -6.31 -0.85
CA TYR A 403 -1.73 -5.86 -0.84
C TYR A 403 -0.99 -6.42 0.38
N ARG A 404 -1.50 -6.14 1.58
CA ARG A 404 -0.90 -6.52 2.87
C ARG A 404 -0.82 -8.02 3.11
N THR A 405 -1.66 -8.81 2.46
CA THR A 405 -1.65 -10.28 2.53
C THR A 405 -0.94 -10.95 1.35
N SER A 406 -0.48 -10.15 0.38
CA SER A 406 0.32 -10.67 -0.72
C SER A 406 1.70 -11.12 -0.24
N LEU A 407 2.25 -12.14 -0.90
CA LEU A 407 3.49 -12.77 -0.44
C LEU A 407 4.66 -11.78 -0.35
N HIS A 408 4.85 -10.94 -1.38
CA HIS A 408 5.97 -9.99 -1.42
C HIS A 408 5.92 -9.01 -0.25
N GLU A 409 4.73 -8.51 0.09
CA GLU A 409 4.52 -7.61 1.23
C GLU A 409 4.65 -8.30 2.58
N VAL A 410 4.07 -9.49 2.75
CA VAL A 410 4.17 -10.22 4.02
C VAL A 410 5.63 -10.52 4.35
N GLU A 411 6.40 -11.04 3.37
CA GLU A 411 7.83 -11.31 3.58
C GLU A 411 8.61 -10.03 3.91
N ALA A 412 8.38 -8.93 3.19
CA ALA A 412 9.07 -7.66 3.42
C ALA A 412 8.69 -7.01 4.76
N TYR A 413 7.40 -7.03 5.11
CA TYR A 413 6.88 -6.47 6.35
C TYR A 413 7.45 -7.22 7.57
N GLU A 414 7.41 -8.55 7.54
CA GLU A 414 7.99 -9.37 8.60
C GLU A 414 9.50 -9.18 8.74
N ALA A 415 10.23 -9.06 7.63
CA ALA A 415 11.65 -8.78 7.63
C ALA A 415 11.98 -7.44 8.31
N GLY A 416 11.20 -6.39 8.04
CA GLY A 416 11.29 -5.10 8.74
C GLY A 416 10.93 -5.21 10.22
N ASP A 417 9.81 -5.86 10.56
CA ASP A 417 9.34 -6.02 11.95
C ASP A 417 10.35 -6.76 12.84
N GLN A 418 11.17 -7.68 12.29
CA GLN A 418 12.24 -8.33 13.03
C GLN A 418 13.29 -7.34 13.55
N ILE A 419 13.62 -6.31 12.76
CA ILE A 419 14.51 -5.23 13.17
C ILE A 419 13.86 -4.40 14.28
N GLY A 420 12.55 -4.19 14.21
CA GLY A 420 11.76 -3.47 15.21
C GLY A 420 11.76 -4.11 16.62
N ALA A 421 12.28 -5.33 16.79
CA ALA A 421 12.37 -6.05 18.07
C ALA A 421 11.05 -6.67 18.61
N THR A 422 10.14 -7.13 17.73
CA THR A 422 8.95 -7.90 18.16
C THR A 422 9.11 -9.41 17.95
N ALA A 423 9.68 -9.85 16.83
CA ALA A 423 9.78 -11.28 16.49
C ALA A 423 10.77 -12.04 17.38
N VAL A 424 11.90 -11.43 17.75
CA VAL A 424 12.95 -12.06 18.58
C VAL A 424 12.50 -12.22 20.03
N LEU A 425 11.81 -11.22 20.62
CA LEU A 425 11.25 -11.33 21.97
C LEU A 425 10.11 -12.36 22.02
N LYS A 426 9.26 -12.46 20.99
CA LYS A 426 8.24 -13.52 20.86
C LYS A 426 8.86 -14.90 20.65
N LEU A 427 9.90 -15.03 19.82
CA LEU A 427 10.66 -16.26 19.61
C LEU A 427 11.38 -16.71 20.89
N ILE A 428 12.01 -15.80 21.63
CA ILE A 428 12.67 -16.09 22.92
C ILE A 428 11.62 -16.48 23.98
N ALA A 429 10.47 -15.80 24.03
CA ALA A 429 9.37 -16.16 24.92
C ALA A 429 8.77 -17.54 24.58
N GLN A 430 8.66 -17.90 23.29
CA GLN A 430 8.21 -19.23 22.85
C GLN A 430 9.28 -20.32 23.11
N LYS A 431 10.56 -20.05 22.82
CA LYS A 431 11.67 -20.99 23.05
C LYS A 431 11.85 -21.35 24.53
N ASN A 432 11.42 -20.46 25.43
CA ASN A 432 11.46 -20.65 26.88
C ASN A 432 10.19 -21.33 27.45
N LYS A 433 9.18 -21.68 26.63
CA LYS A 433 8.00 -22.47 27.03
C LYS A 433 7.54 -23.44 25.93
N VAL A 434 8.30 -24.51 25.74
CA VAL A 434 8.10 -25.64 24.78
C VAL A 434 8.92 -25.47 23.50
N VAL A 435 9.84 -26.42 23.30
CA VAL A 435 10.50 -26.66 22.01
C VAL A 435 9.42 -27.00 20.99
N PRO A 436 9.17 -26.18 19.95
CA PRO A 436 8.41 -26.68 18.83
C PRO A 436 9.33 -27.67 18.12
N THR A 437 8.95 -28.95 18.16
CA THR A 437 9.27 -29.83 17.04
C THR A 437 8.87 -29.08 15.79
N ILE A 438 9.84 -28.79 14.92
CA ILE A 438 9.57 -28.34 13.55
C ILE A 438 8.50 -29.32 13.04
N PRO A 439 7.28 -28.90 12.71
CA PRO A 439 6.35 -29.80 12.06
C PRO A 439 7.06 -30.20 10.77
N THR A 440 7.40 -31.48 10.65
CA THR A 440 7.67 -32.07 9.35
C THR A 440 6.45 -31.72 8.50
N ILE A 441 6.63 -30.74 7.61
CA ILE A 441 5.68 -30.45 6.54
C ILE A 441 5.40 -31.82 5.91
N PRO A 442 4.14 -32.26 5.77
CA PRO A 442 3.85 -33.52 5.10
C PRO A 442 4.57 -33.49 3.77
N THR A 443 5.49 -34.44 3.56
CA THR A 443 6.15 -34.58 2.26
C THR A 443 5.05 -34.61 1.20
N TYR A 444 5.32 -33.99 0.05
CA TYR A 444 4.39 -33.89 -1.09
C TYR A 444 3.71 -35.24 -1.43
N THR A 445 4.39 -36.34 -1.09
CA THR A 445 3.92 -37.74 -1.13
C THR A 445 2.67 -38.01 -0.26
N ALA A 446 2.55 -37.46 0.95
CA ALA A 446 1.39 -37.65 1.82
C ALA A 446 0.15 -36.90 1.29
N LEU A 447 0.35 -35.75 0.63
CA LEU A 447 -0.71 -35.00 -0.04
C LEU A 447 -1.18 -35.69 -1.34
N GLN A 448 -0.28 -36.41 -2.03
CA GLN A 448 -0.64 -37.25 -3.18
C GLN A 448 -1.40 -38.52 -2.77
N ALA A 449 -1.01 -39.18 -1.66
CA ALA A 449 -1.71 -40.35 -1.16
C ALA A 449 -3.16 -40.02 -0.73
N ALA A 450 -3.38 -38.86 -0.10
CA ALA A 450 -4.72 -38.38 0.26
C ALA A 450 -5.59 -38.00 -0.95
N ARG A 451 -4.98 -37.60 -2.08
CA ARG A 451 -5.69 -37.32 -3.35
C ARG A 451 -5.98 -38.55 -4.20
N GLN A 452 -5.31 -39.67 -3.92
CA GLN A 452 -5.58 -40.96 -4.58
C GLN A 452 -6.57 -41.82 -3.77
N ALA A 453 -6.79 -41.49 -2.50
CA ALA A 453 -7.74 -42.15 -1.61
C ALA A 453 -9.12 -41.45 -1.52
N ALA A 454 -9.26 -40.27 -2.12
CA ALA A 454 -10.51 -39.55 -2.34
C ALA A 454 -10.83 -39.55 -3.84
#